data_AF-A0A920IFC0-F1
#
_entry.id   AF-A0A920IFC0-F1
#
_cell.length_a   1.000
_cell.length_b   1.000
_cell.length_c   1.000
_cell.angle_alpha   90.00
_cell.angle_beta   90.00
_cell.angle_gamma   90.00
#
_symmetry.space_group_name_H-M   'P 1'
#
loop_
_entity.id
_entity.type
_entity.pdbx_description
1 polymer ?
#
loop_
_entity_poly.entity_id
_entity_poly.type
_entity_poly.pdbx_seq_one_letter_code
_entity_poly.pdbx_strand_id
1 'polypeptide(L)'
;MLFNKIFCILIIFILNISILASQENKKKCRINTNKQILDFIKKELKPFNSGSNEEGPRLSQSDLKMLEIKHYSDQLKDSREMRMDILSFSTLNKQDLEIFNKFSSKIKLVLSDCSEVVFFGDNLLGAYELPYDDMLKAFTLASKNNNEIILDFIRNQVTPKSISLYDAINILMNDFATQQNIIMELLSEEVKKVFFGENNMVATTDVAEARLLSFSLLGGEILDAKDKLLFFILPKTYKGVKSSIGTLVLDIDGNLYEIPNLNYILSVNILSGLGVNTRTLTMSEVISNSGSCRIDLAGNWMHKVNGIEIRGCPFNSISKKMLQQGSHRNSRDYKSYKAVFEEIENINFNTNNNSESAEEKIGAPAQGQ
;
A
#
# COMPACT_ATOMS: atom_id res chain seq x y z
N MET A 1 -12.88 44.37 27.98
CA MET A 1 -11.70 43.97 27.18
C MET A 1 -10.91 42.77 27.73
N LEU A 2 -11.33 42.11 28.83
CA LEU A 2 -10.63 40.93 29.36
C LEU A 2 -11.19 39.58 28.85
N PHE A 3 -12.47 39.53 28.45
CA PHE A 3 -13.14 38.28 28.05
C PHE A 3 -12.69 37.73 26.67
N ASN A 4 -12.33 38.59 25.71
CA ASN A 4 -11.87 38.12 24.39
C ASN A 4 -10.45 37.52 24.39
N LYS A 5 -9.61 37.85 25.37
CA LYS A 5 -8.26 37.26 25.46
C LYS A 5 -8.27 35.84 26.06
N ILE A 6 -9.23 35.55 26.94
CA ILE A 6 -9.37 34.22 27.56
C ILE A 6 -9.93 33.20 26.55
N PHE A 7 -10.84 33.62 25.68
CA PHE A 7 -11.42 32.74 24.66
C PHE A 7 -10.42 32.33 23.57
N CYS A 8 -9.53 33.24 23.14
CA CYS A 8 -8.46 32.91 22.19
C CYS A 8 -7.40 31.96 22.77
N ILE A 9 -7.10 32.06 24.08
CA ILE A 9 -6.14 31.15 24.73
C ILE A 9 -6.74 29.75 24.90
N LEU A 10 -8.05 29.64 25.18
CA LEU A 10 -8.72 28.34 25.26
C LEU A 10 -8.80 27.61 23.92
N ILE A 11 -9.03 28.34 22.82
CA ILE A 11 -9.08 27.76 21.47
C ILE A 11 -7.70 27.26 21.03
N ILE A 12 -6.61 27.98 21.35
CA ILE A 12 -5.24 27.52 21.08
C ILE A 12 -4.86 26.30 21.93
N PHE A 13 -5.42 26.17 23.14
CA PHE A 13 -5.17 24.99 23.98
C PHE A 13 -5.95 23.76 23.52
N ILE A 14 -7.19 23.92 23.03
CA ILE A 14 -7.99 22.81 22.50
C ILE A 14 -7.46 22.35 21.13
N LEU A 15 -6.94 23.26 20.29
CA LEU A 15 -6.29 22.91 19.01
C LEU A 15 -4.92 22.21 19.19
N ASN A 16 -4.25 22.38 20.34
CA ASN A 16 -3.01 21.63 20.63
C ASN A 16 -3.27 20.24 21.21
N ILE A 17 -4.43 19.99 21.81
CA ILE A 17 -4.78 18.67 22.35
C ILE A 17 -5.24 17.72 21.23
N SER A 18 -5.84 18.24 20.16
CA SER A 18 -6.24 17.42 19.00
C SER A 18 -5.09 17.03 18.07
N ILE A 19 -3.92 17.67 18.17
CA ILE A 19 -2.70 17.26 17.44
C ILE A 19 -1.89 16.21 18.24
N LEU A 20 -2.18 16.03 19.53
CA LEU A 20 -1.54 14.99 20.36
C LEU A 20 -2.29 13.64 20.37
N ALA A 21 -3.51 13.57 19.83
CA ALA A 21 -4.37 12.39 19.91
C ALA A 21 -4.32 11.46 18.67
N SER A 22 -3.19 11.46 17.94
CA SER A 22 -2.91 10.47 16.87
C SER A 22 -1.47 9.93 16.93
N GLN A 23 -0.81 10.05 18.09
CA GLN A 23 0.36 9.24 18.37
C GLN A 23 -0.10 7.99 19.09
N GLU A 24 -0.46 6.96 18.32
CA GLU A 24 -0.25 5.59 18.79
C GLU A 24 1.15 5.53 19.40
N ASN A 25 1.26 4.96 20.60
CA ASN A 25 2.49 4.83 21.38
C ASN A 25 3.57 4.04 20.59
N LYS A 26 4.23 4.67 19.62
CA LYS A 26 5.50 4.19 19.09
C LYS A 26 6.50 4.33 20.23
N LYS A 27 6.84 3.21 20.87
CA LYS A 27 8.01 3.13 21.74
C LYS A 27 9.17 3.82 21.00
N LYS A 28 9.71 4.90 21.56
CA LYS A 28 10.90 5.54 20.98
C LYS A 28 12.03 4.52 21.05
N CYS A 29 12.33 3.88 19.93
CA CYS A 29 13.43 2.93 19.84
C CYS A 29 14.72 3.65 20.24
N ARG A 30 15.63 2.92 20.89
CA ARG A 30 16.92 3.48 21.29
C ARG A 30 17.81 3.62 20.06
N ILE A 31 17.85 4.80 19.45
CA ILE A 31 18.64 5.07 18.24
C ILE A 31 19.70 6.13 18.54
N ASN A 32 20.90 5.98 17.99
CA ASN A 32 21.95 7.00 18.06
C ASN A 32 21.67 8.12 17.07
N THR A 33 22.07 9.35 17.39
CA THR A 33 21.91 10.46 16.44
C THR A 33 22.86 10.27 15.25
N ASN A 34 22.48 10.79 14.08
CA ASN A 34 23.33 10.74 12.89
C ASN A 34 24.73 11.30 13.16
N LYS A 35 24.83 12.37 13.96
CA LYS A 35 26.13 12.92 14.39
C LYS A 35 26.97 11.89 15.15
N GLN A 36 26.39 11.17 16.11
CA GLN A 36 27.12 10.14 16.87
C GLN A 36 27.61 9.00 15.98
N ILE A 37 26.82 8.61 14.97
CA ILE A 37 27.18 7.57 14.00
C ILE A 37 28.30 8.07 13.07
N LEU A 38 28.16 9.29 12.53
CA LEU A 38 29.18 9.90 11.67
C LEU A 38 30.50 10.11 12.40
N ASP A 39 30.47 10.52 13.66
CA ASP A 39 31.68 10.67 14.47
C ASP A 39 32.33 9.30 14.77
N PHE A 40 31.54 8.23 14.83
CA PHE A 40 32.05 6.87 15.03
C PHE A 40 32.76 6.30 13.80
N ILE A 41 32.16 6.44 12.61
CA ILE A 41 32.72 5.90 11.37
C ILE A 41 33.98 6.65 10.89
N LYS A 42 34.27 7.82 11.48
CA LYS A 42 35.53 8.56 11.27
C LYS A 42 36.73 7.98 12.01
N LYS A 43 36.53 6.99 12.90
CA LYS A 43 37.65 6.32 13.58
C LYS A 43 38.59 5.72 12.54
N GLU A 44 39.88 6.04 12.60
CA GLU A 44 40.88 5.49 11.70
C GLU A 44 41.04 3.98 11.94
N LEU A 45 40.83 3.19 10.89
CA LEU A 45 41.02 1.75 10.88
C LEU A 45 42.18 1.39 9.95
N LYS A 46 43.04 0.47 10.38
CA LYS A 46 44.11 -0.07 9.55
C LYS A 46 43.49 -0.81 8.36
N PRO A 47 43.96 -0.57 7.12
CA PRO A 47 43.42 -1.24 5.93
C PRO A 47 43.64 -2.74 6.00
N PHE A 48 42.70 -3.51 5.43
CA PHE A 48 42.86 -4.94 5.27
C PHE A 48 43.79 -5.23 4.07
N ASN A 49 44.80 -6.08 4.28
CA ASN A 49 45.72 -6.52 3.23
C ASN A 49 45.55 -8.02 3.04
N SER A 50 45.03 -8.42 1.88
CA SER A 50 44.75 -9.83 1.56
C SER A 50 45.99 -10.68 1.28
N GLY A 51 47.16 -10.05 1.06
CA GLY A 51 48.43 -10.72 0.76
C GLY A 51 48.35 -11.55 -0.53
N SER A 52 48.67 -10.95 -1.67
CA SER A 52 48.74 -11.66 -2.95
C SER A 52 50.16 -12.15 -3.25
N ASN A 53 50.32 -13.42 -3.62
CA ASN A 53 51.50 -13.95 -4.30
C ASN A 53 51.34 -13.79 -5.83
N GLU A 54 52.43 -13.99 -6.60
CA GLU A 54 52.47 -13.76 -8.07
C GLU A 54 51.40 -14.54 -8.88
N GLU A 55 50.78 -15.56 -8.29
CA GLU A 55 49.74 -16.41 -8.88
C GLU A 55 48.29 -15.95 -8.56
N GLY A 56 48.11 -14.84 -7.84
CA GLY A 56 46.80 -14.33 -7.41
C GLY A 56 46.39 -14.78 -5.99
N PRO A 57 45.18 -14.43 -5.53
CA PRO A 57 44.72 -14.77 -4.18
C PRO A 57 44.53 -16.29 -4.02
N ARG A 58 45.18 -16.89 -3.01
CA ARG A 58 45.02 -18.32 -2.67
C ARG A 58 43.64 -18.67 -2.08
N LEU A 59 42.90 -17.66 -1.63
CA LEU A 59 41.63 -17.80 -0.95
C LEU A 59 40.46 -17.46 -1.87
N SER A 60 39.33 -18.11 -1.63
CA SER A 60 38.08 -17.75 -2.30
C SER A 60 37.65 -16.33 -1.92
N GLN A 61 36.83 -15.68 -2.76
CA GLN A 61 36.30 -14.35 -2.46
C GLN A 61 35.50 -14.31 -1.14
N SER A 62 34.79 -15.39 -0.80
CA SER A 62 34.09 -15.53 0.47
C SER A 62 35.04 -15.59 1.67
N ASP A 63 36.15 -16.31 1.55
CA ASP A 63 37.14 -16.42 2.64
C ASP A 63 37.86 -15.09 2.86
N LEU A 64 38.22 -14.39 1.78
CA LEU A 64 38.82 -13.04 1.85
C LEU A 64 37.88 -12.05 2.55
N LYS A 65 36.60 -12.07 2.20
CA LYS A 65 35.58 -11.23 2.82
C LYS A 65 35.40 -11.54 4.31
N MET A 66 35.43 -12.81 4.69
CA MET A 66 35.35 -13.18 6.11
C MET A 66 36.57 -12.74 6.91
N LEU A 67 37.77 -12.82 6.32
CA LEU A 67 38.99 -12.29 6.92
C LEU A 67 38.96 -10.76 7.05
N GLU A 68 38.44 -10.05 6.06
CA GLU A 68 38.27 -8.61 6.09
C GLU A 68 37.31 -8.18 7.22
N ILE A 69 36.16 -8.83 7.32
CA ILE A 69 35.19 -8.58 8.40
C ILE A 69 35.83 -8.82 9.77
N LYS A 70 36.55 -9.94 9.92
CA LYS A 70 37.26 -10.25 11.17
C LYS A 70 38.32 -9.20 11.51
N HIS A 71 39.13 -8.79 10.52
CA HIS A 71 40.16 -7.78 10.68
C HIS A 71 39.62 -6.46 11.22
N TYR A 72 38.49 -5.97 10.67
CA TYR A 72 37.87 -4.75 11.17
C TYR A 72 37.14 -4.95 12.50
N SER A 73 36.49 -6.11 12.70
CA SER A 73 35.85 -6.47 13.96
C SER A 73 36.85 -6.49 15.13
N ASP A 74 38.05 -7.03 14.93
CA ASP A 74 39.09 -7.08 15.95
C ASP A 74 39.56 -5.68 16.36
N GLN A 75 39.69 -4.75 15.39
CA GLN A 75 40.02 -3.34 15.64
C GLN A 75 38.91 -2.56 16.36
N LEU A 76 37.67 -3.06 16.27
CA LEU A 76 36.49 -2.44 16.86
C LEU A 76 36.03 -3.13 18.15
N LYS A 77 36.69 -4.19 18.62
CA LYS A 77 36.24 -5.02 19.75
C LYS A 77 35.81 -4.22 20.98
N ASP A 78 36.61 -3.23 21.38
CA ASP A 78 36.39 -2.39 22.56
C ASP A 78 35.54 -1.13 22.28
N SER A 79 35.09 -0.95 21.04
CA SER A 79 34.19 0.15 20.67
C SER A 79 32.76 -0.11 21.15
N ARG A 80 32.06 0.97 21.52
CA ARG A 80 30.62 0.92 21.82
C ARG A 80 29.82 0.58 20.56
N GLU A 81 28.71 -0.12 20.75
CA GLU A 81 27.75 -0.38 19.69
C GLU A 81 26.95 0.89 19.35
N MET A 82 26.68 1.07 18.06
CA MET A 82 25.85 2.11 17.50
C MET A 82 24.57 1.51 16.93
N ARG A 83 23.46 2.21 17.13
CA ARG A 83 22.14 1.85 16.62
C ARG A 83 21.71 2.90 15.61
N MET A 84 21.48 2.48 14.38
CA MET A 84 21.06 3.35 13.28
C MET A 84 19.66 2.97 12.82
N ASP A 85 18.82 3.97 12.56
CA ASP A 85 17.52 3.73 11.94
C ASP A 85 17.67 3.17 10.52
N ILE A 86 16.83 2.20 10.15
CA ILE A 86 16.90 1.56 8.82
C ILE A 86 16.70 2.57 7.68
N LEU A 87 15.80 3.55 7.83
CA LEU A 87 15.56 4.56 6.79
C LEU A 87 16.76 5.49 6.65
N SER A 88 17.42 5.82 7.76
CA SER A 88 18.68 6.57 7.73
C SER A 88 19.74 5.79 6.97
N PHE A 89 19.87 4.48 7.21
CA PHE A 89 20.82 3.64 6.48
C PHE A 89 20.47 3.54 5.00
N SER A 90 19.18 3.50 4.63
CA SER A 90 18.73 3.53 3.24
C SER A 90 19.14 4.79 2.46
N THR A 91 19.49 5.89 3.14
CA THR A 91 19.95 7.12 2.47
C THR A 91 21.43 7.10 2.10
N LEU A 92 22.19 6.11 2.57
CA LEU A 92 23.61 5.99 2.28
C LEU A 92 23.83 5.62 0.81
N ASN A 93 24.76 6.32 0.15
CA ASN A 93 25.17 5.98 -1.21
C ASN A 93 26.28 4.90 -1.19
N LYS A 94 26.69 4.42 -2.37
CA LYS A 94 27.71 3.38 -2.50
C LYS A 94 29.03 3.67 -1.76
N GLN A 95 29.53 4.92 -1.80
CA GLN A 95 30.77 5.29 -1.12
C GLN A 95 30.62 5.25 0.41
N ASP A 96 29.47 5.71 0.90
CA ASP A 96 29.15 5.64 2.32
C ASP A 96 29.06 4.17 2.78
N LEU A 97 28.41 3.31 1.99
CA LEU A 97 28.29 1.88 2.31
C LEU A 97 29.64 1.18 2.45
N GLU A 98 30.62 1.45 1.57
CA GLU A 98 31.98 0.91 1.68
C GLU A 98 32.66 1.29 3.00
N ILE A 99 32.37 2.48 3.53
CA ILE A 99 32.84 2.90 4.85
C ILE A 99 32.08 2.13 5.93
N PHE A 100 30.75 2.12 5.88
CA PHE A 100 29.89 1.48 6.88
C PHE A 100 30.14 -0.02 7.03
N ASN A 101 30.47 -0.73 5.94
CA ASN A 101 30.78 -2.16 5.95
C ASN A 101 31.92 -2.51 6.92
N LYS A 102 32.92 -1.63 7.04
CA LYS A 102 34.06 -1.79 7.97
C LYS A 102 33.62 -1.71 9.44
N PHE A 103 32.48 -1.09 9.71
CA PHE A 103 31.92 -0.92 11.05
C PHE A 103 30.73 -1.86 11.33
N SER A 104 30.40 -2.77 10.41
CA SER A 104 29.25 -3.67 10.49
C SER A 104 29.16 -4.45 11.82
N SER A 105 30.30 -4.86 12.39
CA SER A 105 30.37 -5.55 13.70
C SER A 105 29.83 -4.74 14.89
N LYS A 106 29.76 -3.41 14.78
CA LYS A 106 29.32 -2.50 15.86
C LYS A 106 28.14 -1.62 15.47
N ILE A 107 27.68 -1.65 14.23
CA ILE A 107 26.48 -0.94 13.79
C ILE A 107 25.33 -1.94 13.73
N LYS A 108 24.28 -1.69 14.52
CA LYS A 108 23.00 -2.40 14.45
C LYS A 108 22.00 -1.52 13.74
N LEU A 109 21.27 -2.08 12.78
CA LEU A 109 20.16 -1.36 12.17
C LEU A 109 18.89 -1.62 12.98
N VAL A 110 18.06 -0.59 13.15
CA VAL A 110 16.85 -0.65 13.96
C VAL A 110 15.65 -0.45 13.06
N LEU A 111 14.73 -1.39 13.11
CA LEU A 111 13.47 -1.39 12.38
C LEU A 111 12.41 -0.52 13.07
N SER A 112 11.29 -0.26 12.38
CA SER A 112 10.23 0.60 12.92
C SER A 112 9.50 0.01 14.13
N ASP A 113 9.60 -1.30 14.35
CA ASP A 113 9.11 -1.99 15.56
C ASP A 113 10.20 -2.18 16.64
N CYS A 114 11.33 -1.49 16.48
CA CYS A 114 12.52 -1.57 17.33
C CYS A 114 13.30 -2.89 17.27
N SER A 115 12.99 -3.80 16.35
CA SER A 115 13.82 -4.97 16.10
C SER A 115 15.21 -4.57 15.61
N GLU A 116 16.24 -5.24 16.10
CA GLU A 116 17.63 -4.99 15.70
C GLU A 116 18.04 -5.98 14.60
N VAL A 117 18.47 -5.46 13.46
CA VAL A 117 19.00 -6.24 12.34
C VAL A 117 20.51 -6.37 12.49
N VAL A 118 20.98 -7.60 12.35
CA VAL A 118 22.41 -7.91 12.34
C VAL A 118 23.00 -7.50 11.00
N PHE A 119 23.96 -6.59 11.03
CA PHE A 119 24.76 -6.20 9.88
C PHE A 119 26.09 -6.95 9.90
N PHE A 120 26.39 -7.69 8.83
CA PHE A 120 27.58 -8.52 8.73
C PHE A 120 28.28 -8.32 7.39
N GLY A 121 29.37 -7.55 7.39
CA GLY A 121 30.05 -7.13 6.18
C GLY A 121 29.17 -6.16 5.40
N ASP A 122 28.60 -6.65 4.29
CA ASP A 122 27.66 -5.97 3.41
C ASP A 122 26.27 -6.64 3.39
N ASN A 123 26.05 -7.66 4.22
CA ASN A 123 24.77 -8.37 4.29
C ASN A 123 24.02 -8.01 5.57
N LEU A 124 22.72 -7.83 5.45
CA LEU A 124 21.80 -7.90 6.58
C LEU A 124 21.40 -9.35 6.78
N LEU A 125 21.22 -9.78 8.03
CA LEU A 125 20.93 -11.17 8.37
C LEU A 125 19.64 -11.28 9.19
N GLY A 126 18.85 -12.30 8.87
CA GLY A 126 17.66 -12.70 9.59
C GLY A 126 16.43 -12.77 8.68
N ALA A 127 15.27 -12.93 9.30
CA ALA A 127 13.97 -12.76 8.69
C ALA A 127 13.16 -11.82 9.58
N TYR A 128 12.56 -10.80 8.99
CA TYR A 128 11.87 -9.75 9.74
C TYR A 128 10.52 -9.45 9.12
N GLU A 129 9.61 -8.96 9.95
CA GLU A 129 8.32 -8.45 9.49
C GLU A 129 8.27 -6.94 9.67
N LEU A 130 7.81 -6.22 8.65
CA LEU A 130 7.65 -4.77 8.73
C LEU A 130 6.28 -4.31 8.23
N PRO A 131 5.74 -3.19 8.75
CA PRO A 131 4.63 -2.52 8.09
C PRO A 131 4.99 -2.24 6.64
N TYR A 132 4.10 -2.59 5.71
CA TYR A 132 4.36 -2.51 4.28
C TYR A 132 4.78 -1.10 3.82
N ASP A 133 4.18 -0.06 4.39
CA ASP A 133 4.54 1.33 4.08
C ASP A 133 5.95 1.69 4.51
N ASP A 134 6.45 1.12 5.60
CA ASP A 134 7.82 1.36 6.03
C ASP A 134 8.81 0.62 5.13
N MET A 135 8.44 -0.57 4.61
CA MET A 135 9.20 -1.26 3.57
C MET A 135 9.29 -0.42 2.30
N LEU A 136 8.16 0.09 1.80
CA LEU A 136 8.12 0.93 0.60
C LEU A 136 8.96 2.20 0.76
N LYS A 137 8.93 2.85 1.93
CA LYS A 137 9.77 4.01 2.24
C LYS A 137 11.26 3.65 2.21
N ALA A 138 11.66 2.58 2.91
CA ALA A 138 13.05 2.13 2.95
C ALA A 138 13.56 1.80 1.54
N PHE A 139 12.76 1.04 0.78
CA PHE A 139 13.07 0.67 -0.60
C PHE A 139 13.18 1.88 -1.52
N THR A 140 12.26 2.85 -1.41
CA THR A 140 12.30 4.09 -2.18
C THR A 140 13.58 4.89 -1.92
N LEU A 141 13.96 5.02 -0.65
CA LEU A 141 15.19 5.72 -0.26
C LEU A 141 16.42 4.97 -0.79
N ALA A 142 16.43 3.65 -0.66
CA ALA A 142 17.53 2.81 -1.10
C ALA A 142 17.74 2.86 -2.63
N SER A 143 16.66 2.74 -3.40
CA SER A 143 16.66 2.86 -4.86
C SER A 143 17.25 4.18 -5.31
N LYS A 144 16.80 5.30 -4.71
CA LYS A 144 17.33 6.65 -5.03
C LYS A 144 18.82 6.82 -4.74
N ASN A 145 19.38 6.05 -3.81
CA ASN A 145 20.78 6.15 -3.39
C ASN A 145 21.65 4.98 -3.91
N ASN A 146 21.10 4.08 -4.74
CA ASN A 146 21.76 2.85 -5.19
C ASN A 146 22.28 2.01 -4.00
N ASN A 147 21.47 1.87 -2.96
CA ASN A 147 21.80 1.10 -1.76
C ASN A 147 21.33 -0.35 -1.90
N GLU A 148 22.14 -1.16 -2.59
CA GLU A 148 21.83 -2.57 -2.87
C GLU A 148 21.63 -3.40 -1.59
N ILE A 149 22.31 -3.06 -0.49
CA ILE A 149 22.19 -3.78 0.79
C ILE A 149 20.73 -3.75 1.29
N ILE A 150 20.08 -2.59 1.22
CA ILE A 150 18.67 -2.46 1.63
C ILE A 150 17.73 -3.04 0.58
N LEU A 151 18.01 -2.86 -0.71
CA LEU A 151 17.18 -3.43 -1.77
C LEU A 151 17.11 -4.96 -1.66
N ASP A 152 18.26 -5.61 -1.46
CA ASP A 152 18.35 -7.06 -1.27
C ASP A 152 17.74 -7.52 0.05
N PHE A 153 17.93 -6.75 1.12
CA PHE A 153 17.29 -7.03 2.42
C PHE A 153 15.76 -7.03 2.33
N ILE A 154 15.17 -6.00 1.73
CA ILE A 154 13.71 -5.90 1.58
C ILE A 154 13.17 -7.01 0.67
N ARG A 155 13.86 -7.34 -0.42
CA ARG A 155 13.41 -8.39 -1.37
C ARG A 155 13.47 -9.79 -0.79
N ASN A 156 14.49 -10.09 0.03
CA ASN A 156 14.82 -11.47 0.37
C ASN A 156 14.63 -11.83 1.84
N GLN A 157 14.57 -10.85 2.75
CA GLN A 157 14.60 -11.08 4.19
C GLN A 157 13.48 -10.37 4.97
N VAL A 158 12.66 -9.57 4.30
CA VAL A 158 11.57 -8.85 4.94
C VAL A 158 10.24 -9.24 4.32
N THR A 159 9.33 -9.71 5.15
CA THR A 159 7.94 -9.93 4.78
C THR A 159 7.06 -8.79 5.31
N PRO A 160 6.04 -8.35 4.56
CA PRO A 160 5.06 -7.41 5.07
C PRO A 160 4.27 -8.01 6.24
N LYS A 161 4.07 -7.22 7.30
CA LYS A 161 3.10 -7.59 8.36
C LYS A 161 1.72 -7.76 7.75
N SER A 162 0.98 -8.74 8.26
CA SER A 162 -0.40 -8.99 7.85
C SER A 162 -1.26 -7.74 8.04
N ILE A 163 -2.17 -7.50 7.10
CA ILE A 163 -3.07 -6.35 7.10
C ILE A 163 -4.53 -6.79 7.19
N SER A 164 -5.42 -5.88 7.61
CA SER A 164 -6.85 -6.17 7.55
C SER A 164 -7.36 -6.11 6.11
N LEU A 165 -8.54 -6.70 5.85
CA LEU A 165 -9.22 -6.55 4.56
C LEU A 165 -9.48 -5.07 4.23
N TYR A 166 -9.84 -4.28 5.24
CA TYR A 166 -10.08 -2.85 5.09
C TYR A 166 -8.82 -2.11 4.61
N ASP A 167 -7.65 -2.46 5.15
CA ASP A 167 -6.38 -1.88 4.71
C ASP A 167 -6.04 -2.27 3.27
N ALA A 168 -6.32 -3.53 2.89
CA ALA A 168 -6.15 -3.97 1.50
C ALA A 168 -7.05 -3.19 0.53
N ILE A 169 -8.30 -2.93 0.92
CA ILE A 169 -9.22 -2.07 0.14
C ILE A 169 -8.72 -0.62 0.10
N ASN A 170 -8.21 -0.09 1.21
CA ASN A 170 -7.63 1.27 1.24
C ASN A 170 -6.40 1.41 0.34
N ILE A 171 -5.60 0.35 0.17
CA ILE A 171 -4.53 0.33 -0.84
C ILE A 171 -5.14 0.52 -2.23
N LEU A 172 -6.18 -0.26 -2.58
CA LEU A 172 -6.87 -0.17 -3.87
C LEU A 172 -7.57 1.18 -4.11
N MET A 173 -7.94 1.91 -3.06
CA MET A 173 -8.58 3.22 -3.16
C MET A 173 -7.62 4.38 -3.45
N ASN A 174 -6.30 4.15 -3.44
CA ASN A 174 -5.32 5.24 -3.51
C ASN A 174 -4.16 4.97 -4.48
N ASP A 175 -4.40 5.28 -5.76
CA ASP A 175 -3.39 5.24 -6.83
C ASP A 175 -2.19 6.16 -6.60
N PHE A 176 -2.34 7.24 -5.82
CA PHE A 176 -1.31 8.27 -5.64
C PHE A 176 -0.41 8.01 -4.44
N ALA A 177 -0.67 6.96 -3.66
CA ALA A 177 0.09 6.67 -2.44
C ALA A 177 1.54 6.27 -2.73
N THR A 178 1.85 5.78 -3.94
CA THR A 178 3.19 5.32 -4.28
C THR A 178 3.56 5.72 -5.71
N GLN A 179 4.84 6.02 -5.93
CA GLN A 179 5.33 6.37 -7.25
C GLN A 179 5.43 5.11 -8.11
N GLN A 180 4.92 5.17 -9.35
CA GLN A 180 4.89 4.06 -10.30
C GLN A 180 6.26 3.39 -10.49
N ASN A 181 7.34 4.19 -10.59
CA ASN A 181 8.71 3.69 -10.76
C ASN A 181 9.20 2.82 -9.60
N ILE A 182 8.75 3.10 -8.37
CA ILE A 182 9.14 2.32 -7.19
C ILE A 182 8.48 0.95 -7.20
N ILE A 183 7.18 0.89 -7.51
CA ILE A 183 6.46 -0.38 -7.64
C ILE A 183 7.06 -1.21 -8.78
N MET A 184 7.38 -0.55 -9.89
CA MET A 184 8.08 -1.18 -11.00
C MET A 184 9.42 -1.80 -10.58
N GLU A 185 10.18 -1.17 -9.70
CA GLU A 185 11.48 -1.73 -9.26
C GLU A 185 11.35 -2.87 -8.23
N LEU A 186 10.21 -2.93 -7.53
CA LEU A 186 9.89 -4.03 -6.61
C LEU A 186 9.45 -5.30 -7.35
N LEU A 187 8.73 -5.16 -8.46
CA LEU A 187 8.24 -6.28 -9.24
C LEU A 187 9.33 -6.83 -10.17
N SER A 188 9.44 -8.16 -10.27
CA SER A 188 10.33 -8.79 -11.25
C SER A 188 9.80 -8.58 -12.68
N GLU A 189 10.68 -8.71 -13.69
CA GLU A 189 10.27 -8.59 -15.10
C GLU A 189 9.25 -9.66 -15.51
N GLU A 190 9.36 -10.86 -14.96
CA GLU A 190 8.41 -11.96 -15.22
C GLU A 190 7.02 -11.60 -14.69
N VAL A 191 6.94 -11.07 -13.47
CA VAL A 191 5.67 -10.63 -12.88
C VAL A 191 5.07 -9.49 -13.70
N LYS A 192 5.89 -8.51 -14.10
CA LYS A 192 5.41 -7.39 -14.92
C LYS A 192 4.77 -7.87 -16.21
N LYS A 193 5.43 -8.81 -16.89
CA LYS A 193 4.95 -9.38 -18.14
C LYS A 193 3.63 -10.14 -17.95
N VAL A 194 3.50 -10.90 -16.86
CA VAL A 194 2.29 -11.70 -16.57
C VAL A 194 1.09 -10.81 -16.27
N PHE A 195 1.26 -9.76 -15.47
CA PHE A 195 0.14 -8.96 -14.96
C PHE A 195 -0.13 -7.66 -15.75
N PHE A 196 0.87 -7.10 -16.43
CA PHE A 196 0.76 -5.82 -17.15
C PHE A 196 1.08 -5.92 -18.65
N GLY A 197 1.40 -7.13 -19.15
CA GLY A 197 1.61 -7.40 -20.58
C GLY A 197 2.99 -6.98 -21.11
N GLU A 198 3.16 -7.03 -22.43
CA GLU A 198 4.49 -6.97 -23.09
C GLU A 198 5.23 -5.64 -22.96
N ASN A 199 4.52 -4.54 -22.67
CA ASN A 199 5.17 -3.25 -22.45
C ASN A 199 5.83 -3.15 -21.05
N ASN A 200 5.61 -4.16 -20.19
CA ASN A 200 6.09 -4.26 -18.80
C ASN A 200 5.84 -3.02 -17.93
N MET A 201 4.96 -2.10 -18.35
CA MET A 201 4.70 -0.85 -17.66
C MET A 201 3.35 -0.91 -16.96
N VAL A 202 3.36 -0.74 -15.64
CA VAL A 202 2.17 -0.49 -14.83
C VAL A 202 1.55 0.83 -15.31
N ALA A 203 0.29 0.86 -15.75
CA ALA A 203 -0.34 2.13 -16.08
C ALA A 203 -0.50 2.99 -14.83
N THR A 204 -0.53 4.32 -14.95
CA THR A 204 -0.75 5.20 -13.79
C THR A 204 -2.07 4.94 -13.07
N THR A 205 -3.04 4.32 -13.76
CA THR A 205 -4.34 3.91 -13.24
C THR A 205 -4.36 2.52 -12.60
N ASP A 206 -3.24 1.77 -12.65
CA ASP A 206 -3.12 0.43 -12.05
C ASP A 206 -2.09 0.42 -10.91
N VAL A 207 -1.69 1.61 -10.41
CA VAL A 207 -0.63 1.73 -9.38
C VAL A 207 -1.11 1.16 -8.06
N ALA A 208 -2.38 1.36 -7.69
CA ALA A 208 -2.95 0.79 -6.48
C ALA A 208 -2.97 -0.74 -6.52
N GLU A 209 -3.39 -1.34 -7.63
CA GLU A 209 -3.39 -2.78 -7.84
C GLU A 209 -1.96 -3.34 -7.85
N ALA A 210 -1.03 -2.66 -8.54
CA ALA A 210 0.36 -3.06 -8.56
C ALA A 210 1.00 -3.00 -7.16
N ARG A 211 0.60 -2.03 -6.34
CA ARG A 211 1.02 -1.91 -4.94
C ARG A 211 0.47 -3.05 -4.08
N LEU A 212 -0.78 -3.46 -4.26
CA LEU A 212 -1.33 -4.63 -3.56
C LEU A 212 -0.70 -5.94 -4.07
N LEU A 213 -0.39 -6.02 -5.36
CA LEU A 213 0.32 -7.15 -5.95
C LEU A 213 1.72 -7.30 -5.34
N SER A 214 2.50 -6.23 -5.22
CA SER A 214 3.82 -6.31 -4.59
C SER A 214 3.74 -6.67 -3.10
N PHE A 215 2.70 -6.24 -2.38
CA PHE A 215 2.43 -6.72 -1.01
C PHE A 215 2.26 -8.25 -0.99
N SER A 216 1.42 -8.79 -1.87
CA SER A 216 1.19 -10.23 -1.98
C SER A 216 2.46 -11.00 -2.35
N LEU A 217 3.23 -10.51 -3.31
CA LEU A 217 4.45 -11.19 -3.79
C LEU A 217 5.59 -11.20 -2.76
N LEU A 218 5.64 -10.19 -1.89
CA LEU A 218 6.58 -10.16 -0.77
C LEU A 218 6.12 -11.05 0.42
N GLY A 219 5.05 -11.82 0.25
CA GLY A 219 4.54 -12.74 1.27
C GLY A 219 3.58 -12.09 2.28
N GLY A 220 3.03 -10.93 1.95
CA GLY A 220 2.01 -10.29 2.78
C GLY A 220 0.70 -11.08 2.81
N GLU A 221 0.04 -11.09 3.98
CA GLU A 221 -1.20 -11.82 4.20
C GLU A 221 -2.35 -10.89 4.63
N ILE A 222 -3.58 -11.26 4.29
CA ILE A 222 -4.79 -10.62 4.83
C ILE A 222 -5.29 -11.43 6.03
N LEU A 223 -5.51 -10.74 7.16
CA LEU A 223 -6.03 -11.36 8.37
C LEU A 223 -7.40 -11.99 8.13
N ASP A 224 -7.56 -13.25 8.57
CA ASP A 224 -8.79 -14.05 8.45
C ASP A 224 -9.35 -14.13 7.02
N ALA A 225 -8.49 -14.03 5.99
CA ALA A 225 -8.89 -13.90 4.59
C ALA A 225 -9.94 -14.93 4.13
N LYS A 226 -9.85 -16.17 4.61
CA LYS A 226 -10.76 -17.26 4.24
C LYS A 226 -12.20 -17.03 4.68
N ASP A 227 -12.38 -16.27 5.76
CA ASP A 227 -13.69 -15.91 6.31
C ASP A 227 -14.20 -14.58 5.73
N LYS A 228 -13.41 -13.94 4.86
CA LYS A 228 -13.78 -12.71 4.16
C LYS A 228 -14.41 -13.01 2.81
N LEU A 229 -15.38 -12.17 2.45
CA LEU A 229 -16.09 -12.21 1.17
C LEU A 229 -16.29 -10.78 0.67
N LEU A 230 -15.95 -10.56 -0.60
CA LEU A 230 -16.18 -9.31 -1.31
C LEU A 230 -17.10 -9.52 -2.50
N PHE A 231 -18.07 -8.63 -2.67
CA PHE A 231 -18.92 -8.56 -3.85
C PHE A 231 -18.49 -7.34 -4.68
N PHE A 232 -18.07 -7.58 -5.92
CA PHE A 232 -17.76 -6.55 -6.91
C PHE A 232 -19.00 -6.34 -7.77
N ILE A 233 -19.66 -5.18 -7.62
CA ILE A 233 -20.83 -4.79 -8.37
C ILE A 233 -20.40 -3.82 -9.47
N LEU A 234 -20.57 -4.24 -10.72
CA LEU A 234 -20.06 -3.57 -11.91
C LEU A 234 -21.22 -3.25 -12.86
N PRO A 235 -21.19 -2.11 -13.57
CA PRO A 235 -22.10 -1.90 -14.69
C PRO A 235 -21.66 -2.80 -15.86
N LYS A 236 -22.63 -3.41 -16.54
CA LYS A 236 -22.40 -4.08 -17.81
C LYS A 236 -21.86 -3.06 -18.81
N THR A 237 -20.70 -3.35 -19.38
CA THR A 237 -20.04 -2.47 -20.34
C THR A 237 -20.65 -2.64 -21.72
N TYR A 238 -21.20 -1.55 -22.25
CA TYR A 238 -21.70 -1.48 -23.61
C TYR A 238 -21.48 -0.06 -24.16
N LYS A 239 -21.09 0.03 -25.44
CA LYS A 239 -20.81 1.26 -26.23
C LYS A 239 -20.61 2.54 -25.39
N GLY A 240 -19.45 2.65 -24.74
CA GLY A 240 -18.99 3.90 -24.12
C GLY A 240 -19.03 3.99 -22.59
N VAL A 241 -19.66 3.03 -21.88
CA VAL A 241 -19.55 2.96 -20.41
C VAL A 241 -18.52 1.88 -20.03
N LYS A 242 -17.40 2.32 -19.44
CA LYS A 242 -16.35 1.44 -18.90
C LYS A 242 -16.72 1.00 -17.48
N SER A 243 -16.50 -0.26 -17.15
CA SER A 243 -16.77 -0.85 -15.83
C SER A 243 -15.95 -0.18 -14.72
N SER A 244 -14.74 0.27 -15.05
CA SER A 244 -13.81 0.90 -14.12
C SER A 244 -14.32 2.21 -13.50
N ILE A 245 -15.29 2.89 -14.13
CA ILE A 245 -15.81 4.18 -13.62
C ILE A 245 -16.90 3.98 -12.55
N GLY A 246 -17.50 2.79 -12.47
CA GLY A 246 -18.66 2.51 -11.61
C GLY A 246 -18.52 1.22 -10.80
N THR A 247 -17.34 0.90 -10.30
CA THR A 247 -17.17 -0.29 -9.44
C THR A 247 -17.54 0.04 -8.01
N LEU A 248 -18.50 -0.72 -7.47
CA LEU A 248 -18.87 -0.72 -6.06
C LEU A 248 -18.44 -2.04 -5.44
N VAL A 249 -17.75 -2.00 -4.31
CA VAL A 249 -17.31 -3.18 -3.57
C VAL A 249 -18.08 -3.25 -2.26
N LEU A 250 -18.73 -4.38 -1.97
CA LEU A 250 -19.40 -4.67 -0.71
C LEU A 250 -18.59 -5.75 0.04
N ASP A 251 -18.28 -5.52 1.31
CA ASP A 251 -17.77 -6.57 2.18
C ASP A 251 -18.88 -7.27 2.98
N ILE A 252 -18.54 -8.44 3.53
CA ILE A 252 -19.46 -9.25 4.36
C ILE A 252 -19.87 -8.54 5.66
N ASP A 253 -19.11 -7.52 6.08
CA ASP A 253 -19.40 -6.70 7.27
C ASP A 253 -20.37 -5.54 6.95
N GLY A 254 -20.85 -5.45 5.70
CA GLY A 254 -21.85 -4.48 5.27
C GLY A 254 -21.31 -3.12 4.87
N ASN A 255 -20.00 -2.98 4.69
CA ASN A 255 -19.37 -1.75 4.24
C ASN A 255 -19.33 -1.68 2.71
N LEU A 256 -19.60 -0.49 2.18
CA LEU A 256 -19.65 -0.22 0.74
C LEU A 256 -18.54 0.77 0.35
N TYR A 257 -17.68 0.35 -0.57
CA TYR A 257 -16.53 1.11 -1.06
C TYR A 257 -16.72 1.47 -2.52
N GLU A 258 -16.61 2.74 -2.84
CA GLU A 258 -16.56 3.23 -4.21
C GLU A 258 -15.09 3.41 -4.59
N ILE A 259 -14.59 2.54 -5.47
CA ILE A 259 -13.17 2.54 -5.87
C ILE A 259 -13.08 3.10 -7.30
N PRO A 260 -12.57 4.33 -7.49
CA PRO A 260 -12.53 4.94 -8.80
C PRO A 260 -11.49 4.26 -9.69
N ASN A 261 -11.81 4.08 -10.97
CA ASN A 261 -10.92 3.52 -12.00
C ASN A 261 -10.37 2.11 -11.73
N LEU A 262 -10.95 1.38 -10.77
CA LEU A 262 -10.49 0.05 -10.36
C LEU A 262 -10.34 -0.91 -11.55
N ASN A 263 -9.16 -1.49 -11.68
CA ASN A 263 -8.93 -2.66 -12.51
C ASN A 263 -9.44 -3.89 -11.76
N TYR A 264 -10.76 -4.10 -11.82
CA TYR A 264 -11.43 -5.13 -11.04
C TYR A 264 -10.91 -6.54 -11.36
N ILE A 265 -10.48 -6.81 -12.60
CA ILE A 265 -9.96 -8.12 -12.99
C ILE A 265 -8.67 -8.41 -12.23
N LEU A 266 -7.73 -7.46 -12.24
CA LEU A 266 -6.47 -7.59 -11.53
C LEU A 266 -6.71 -7.63 -10.01
N SER A 267 -7.56 -6.76 -9.49
CA SER A 267 -7.92 -6.72 -8.06
C SER A 267 -8.51 -8.03 -7.57
N VAL A 268 -9.48 -8.61 -8.29
CA VAL A 268 -10.10 -9.90 -7.95
C VAL A 268 -9.06 -11.01 -7.94
N ASN A 269 -8.16 -11.05 -8.93
CA ASN A 269 -7.10 -12.06 -8.98
C ASN A 269 -6.13 -11.95 -7.81
N ILE A 270 -5.69 -10.73 -7.47
CA ILE A 270 -4.77 -10.48 -6.35
C ILE A 270 -5.44 -10.86 -5.02
N LEU A 271 -6.66 -10.39 -4.77
CA LEU A 271 -7.39 -10.67 -3.53
C LEU A 271 -7.70 -12.17 -3.37
N SER A 272 -8.05 -12.85 -4.46
CA SER A 272 -8.24 -14.31 -4.46
C SER A 272 -6.93 -15.05 -4.18
N GLY A 273 -5.80 -14.57 -4.72
CA GLY A 273 -4.46 -15.07 -4.42
C GLY A 273 -4.05 -14.88 -2.96
N LEU A 274 -4.53 -13.80 -2.34
CA LEU A 274 -4.41 -13.53 -0.90
C LEU A 274 -5.41 -14.31 -0.04
N GLY A 275 -6.24 -15.17 -0.65
CA GLY A 275 -7.18 -16.05 0.05
C GLY A 275 -8.55 -15.43 0.37
N VAL A 276 -8.84 -14.22 -0.13
CA VAL A 276 -10.16 -13.57 0.05
C VAL A 276 -11.15 -14.09 -0.98
N ASN A 277 -12.32 -14.53 -0.54
CA ASN A 277 -13.37 -14.93 -1.47
C ASN A 277 -13.96 -13.72 -2.19
N THR A 278 -14.18 -13.83 -3.49
CA THR A 278 -14.74 -12.74 -4.30
C THR A 278 -15.91 -13.23 -5.16
N ARG A 279 -16.91 -12.37 -5.34
CA ARG A 279 -18.06 -12.57 -6.25
C ARG A 279 -18.19 -11.34 -7.13
N THR A 280 -18.45 -11.54 -8.42
CA THR A 280 -18.63 -10.43 -9.36
C THR A 280 -20.06 -10.43 -9.89
N LEU A 281 -20.75 -9.31 -9.77
CA LEU A 281 -22.07 -9.06 -10.33
C LEU A 281 -21.96 -7.98 -11.39
N THR A 282 -22.25 -8.35 -12.63
CA THR A 282 -22.30 -7.39 -13.75
C THR A 282 -23.75 -7.05 -14.05
N MET A 283 -24.15 -5.82 -13.70
CA MET A 283 -25.52 -5.33 -13.69
C MET A 283 -25.87 -4.60 -15.00
N SER A 284 -26.98 -4.96 -15.62
CA SER A 284 -27.61 -4.27 -16.74
C SER A 284 -28.74 -3.31 -16.31
N GLU A 285 -29.23 -3.45 -15.08
CA GLU A 285 -30.25 -2.60 -14.49
C GLU A 285 -30.05 -2.44 -12.97
N VAL A 286 -30.11 -1.21 -12.48
CA VAL A 286 -30.09 -0.89 -11.04
C VAL A 286 -31.27 0.01 -10.70
N ILE A 287 -31.98 -0.31 -9.62
CA ILE A 287 -33.26 0.32 -9.28
C ILE A 287 -33.25 0.69 -7.81
N SER A 288 -33.58 1.94 -7.50
CA SER A 288 -33.75 2.45 -6.12
C SER A 288 -34.97 3.35 -6.04
N ASN A 289 -35.32 3.78 -4.82
CA ASN A 289 -36.32 4.83 -4.64
C ASN A 289 -35.93 6.19 -5.26
N SER A 290 -34.64 6.45 -5.47
CA SER A 290 -34.16 7.70 -6.07
C SER A 290 -34.14 7.70 -7.60
N GLY A 291 -34.49 6.58 -8.22
CA GLY A 291 -34.46 6.41 -9.66
C GLY A 291 -33.91 5.05 -10.07
N SER A 292 -33.87 4.82 -11.37
CA SER A 292 -33.36 3.58 -11.96
C SER A 292 -32.43 3.87 -13.12
N CYS A 293 -31.39 3.06 -13.27
CA CYS A 293 -30.60 3.02 -14.48
C CYS A 293 -30.80 1.72 -15.23
N ARG A 294 -30.83 1.80 -16.56
CA ARG A 294 -30.91 0.62 -17.42
C ARG A 294 -30.20 0.85 -18.75
N ILE A 295 -29.68 -0.23 -19.32
CA ILE A 295 -29.22 -0.27 -20.70
C ILE A 295 -30.43 -0.30 -21.66
N ASP A 296 -30.50 0.66 -22.59
CA ASP A 296 -31.53 0.72 -23.64
C ASP A 296 -31.26 -0.30 -24.78
N LEU A 297 -32.14 -0.36 -25.79
CA LEU A 297 -31.97 -1.25 -26.94
C LEU A 297 -30.76 -0.89 -27.83
N ALA A 298 -30.35 0.37 -27.84
CA ALA A 298 -29.15 0.83 -28.53
C ALA A 298 -27.87 0.57 -27.72
N GLY A 299 -28.06 0.16 -26.46
CA GLY A 299 -27.08 -0.18 -25.45
C GLY A 299 -26.46 1.00 -24.72
N ASN A 300 -27.12 2.16 -24.70
CA ASN A 300 -26.73 3.27 -23.83
C ASN A 300 -27.30 3.07 -22.44
N TRP A 301 -26.54 3.47 -21.42
CA TRP A 301 -27.08 3.63 -20.08
C TRP A 301 -28.01 4.85 -20.02
N MET A 302 -29.23 4.63 -19.54
CA MET A 302 -30.27 5.63 -19.35
C MET A 302 -30.66 5.68 -17.88
N HIS A 303 -30.71 6.89 -17.32
CA HIS A 303 -31.14 7.17 -15.97
C HIS A 303 -32.55 7.73 -15.98
N LYS A 304 -33.47 7.11 -15.24
CA LYS A 304 -34.85 7.53 -15.08
C LYS A 304 -35.08 8.09 -13.68
N VAL A 305 -35.43 9.37 -13.61
CA VAL A 305 -35.80 10.09 -12.37
C VAL A 305 -37.04 10.91 -12.63
N ASN A 306 -38.03 10.85 -11.73
CA ASN A 306 -39.28 11.61 -11.84
C ASN A 306 -39.98 11.49 -13.21
N GLY A 307 -39.89 10.32 -13.84
CA GLY A 307 -40.48 10.05 -15.16
C GLY A 307 -39.67 10.56 -16.36
N ILE A 308 -38.59 11.31 -16.14
CA ILE A 308 -37.70 11.81 -17.18
C ILE A 308 -36.56 10.82 -17.40
N GLU A 309 -36.24 10.50 -18.65
CA GLU A 309 -35.09 9.67 -19.03
C GLU A 309 -33.95 10.55 -19.56
N ILE A 310 -32.77 10.39 -18.96
CA ILE A 310 -31.55 11.15 -19.26
C ILE A 310 -30.44 10.17 -19.61
N ARG A 311 -29.60 10.50 -20.58
CA ARG A 311 -28.45 9.67 -20.96
C ARG A 311 -27.38 9.69 -19.86
N GLY A 312 -26.79 8.54 -19.59
CA GLY A 312 -25.82 8.32 -18.52
C GLY A 312 -26.46 7.63 -17.31
N CYS A 313 -25.63 7.22 -16.35
CA CYS A 313 -26.10 6.59 -15.13
C CYS A 313 -25.16 6.92 -13.95
N PRO A 314 -25.68 7.46 -12.83
CA PRO A 314 -24.95 7.52 -11.56
C PRO A 314 -24.97 6.14 -10.88
N PHE A 315 -24.28 5.18 -11.50
CA PHE A 315 -24.39 3.75 -11.18
C PHE A 315 -24.13 3.47 -9.70
N ASN A 316 -22.97 3.86 -9.15
CA ASN A 316 -22.60 3.59 -7.75
C ASN A 316 -23.65 4.09 -6.76
N SER A 317 -24.12 5.33 -6.93
CA SER A 317 -25.10 5.96 -6.03
C SER A 317 -26.43 5.19 -6.01
N ILE A 318 -26.93 4.78 -7.18
CA ILE A 318 -28.17 4.02 -7.28
C ILE A 318 -27.97 2.58 -6.80
N SER A 319 -26.86 1.94 -7.15
CA SER A 319 -26.50 0.59 -6.72
C SER A 319 -26.40 0.50 -5.20
N LYS A 320 -25.74 1.47 -4.56
CA LYS A 320 -25.63 1.56 -3.10
C LYS A 320 -27.00 1.57 -2.43
N LYS A 321 -27.88 2.47 -2.87
CA LYS A 321 -29.26 2.55 -2.36
C LYS A 321 -30.05 1.29 -2.67
N MET A 322 -29.88 0.72 -3.86
CA MET A 322 -30.57 -0.50 -4.27
C MET A 322 -30.26 -1.66 -3.32
N LEU A 323 -28.99 -1.87 -3.00
CA LEU A 323 -28.54 -2.92 -2.09
C LEU A 323 -29.08 -2.68 -0.66
N GLN A 324 -28.97 -1.45 -0.16
CA GLN A 324 -29.47 -1.07 1.17
C GLN A 324 -31.00 -1.21 1.31
N GLN A 325 -31.75 -1.00 0.22
CA GLN A 325 -33.21 -1.06 0.20
C GLN A 325 -33.76 -2.45 -0.16
N GLY A 326 -32.90 -3.38 -0.59
CA GLY A 326 -33.32 -4.67 -1.10
C GLY A 326 -34.06 -4.61 -2.45
N SER A 327 -33.98 -3.49 -3.18
CA SER A 327 -34.70 -3.29 -4.44
C SER A 327 -34.06 -3.99 -5.63
N HIS A 328 -32.90 -4.64 -5.45
CA HIS A 328 -32.29 -5.53 -6.44
C HIS A 328 -33.21 -6.68 -6.85
N ARG A 329 -34.17 -7.08 -5.99
CA ARG A 329 -35.23 -8.07 -6.30
C ARG A 329 -36.08 -7.69 -7.52
N ASN A 330 -36.16 -6.40 -7.82
CA ASN A 330 -36.92 -5.87 -8.95
C ASN A 330 -36.07 -5.70 -10.22
N SER A 331 -34.75 -5.89 -10.13
CA SER A 331 -33.85 -5.79 -11.28
C SER A 331 -34.03 -6.99 -12.21
N ARG A 332 -33.93 -6.75 -13.52
CA ARG A 332 -33.82 -7.78 -14.57
C ARG A 332 -32.71 -8.79 -14.31
N ASP A 333 -31.65 -8.38 -13.60
CA ASP A 333 -30.50 -9.23 -13.33
C ASP A 333 -30.69 -10.14 -12.10
N TYR A 334 -31.78 -9.97 -11.32
CA TYR A 334 -32.01 -10.73 -10.10
C TYR A 334 -31.99 -12.24 -10.34
N LYS A 335 -32.68 -12.71 -11.39
CA LYS A 335 -32.74 -14.15 -11.70
C LYS A 335 -31.36 -14.75 -11.99
N SER A 336 -30.49 -13.99 -12.66
CA SER A 336 -29.14 -14.41 -13.02
C SER A 336 -28.21 -14.50 -11.81
N TYR A 337 -28.37 -13.59 -10.84
CA TYR A 337 -27.54 -13.50 -9.64
C TYR A 337 -28.30 -13.87 -8.36
N LYS A 338 -29.37 -14.67 -8.46
CA LYS A 338 -30.30 -14.91 -7.34
C LYS A 338 -29.58 -15.36 -6.07
N ALA A 339 -28.74 -16.39 -6.16
CA ALA A 339 -28.00 -16.91 -5.01
C ALA A 339 -27.07 -15.84 -4.38
N VAL A 340 -26.39 -15.06 -5.21
CA VAL A 340 -25.48 -14.00 -4.75
C VAL A 340 -26.26 -12.87 -4.07
N PHE A 341 -27.43 -12.49 -4.60
CA PHE A 341 -28.30 -11.52 -3.96
C PHE A 341 -28.90 -12.03 -2.65
N GLU A 342 -29.27 -13.31 -2.57
CA GLU A 342 -29.71 -13.94 -1.32
C GLU A 342 -28.59 -13.95 -0.26
N GLU A 343 -27.33 -14.15 -0.67
CA GLU A 343 -26.17 -13.97 0.22
C GLU A 343 -26.05 -12.52 0.71
N ILE A 344 -26.16 -11.54 -0.19
CA ILE A 344 -26.12 -10.10 0.16
C ILE A 344 -27.26 -9.70 1.10
N GLU A 345 -28.46 -10.27 0.93
CA GLU A 345 -29.61 -9.98 1.79
C GLU A 345 -29.41 -10.40 3.26
N ASN A 346 -28.47 -11.31 3.53
CA ASN A 346 -28.11 -11.71 4.89
C ASN A 346 -27.07 -10.78 5.54
N ILE A 347 -26.55 -9.80 4.80
CA ILE A 347 -25.57 -8.82 5.30
C ILE A 347 -26.31 -7.65 5.96
N ASN A 348 -25.87 -7.28 7.16
CA ASN A 348 -26.38 -6.10 7.84
C ASN A 348 -25.57 -4.87 7.38
N PHE A 349 -26.18 -3.95 6.63
CA PHE A 349 -25.50 -2.75 6.15
C PHE A 349 -25.16 -1.81 7.32
N ASN A 350 -23.88 -1.48 7.48
CA ASN A 350 -23.46 -0.44 8.42
C ASN A 350 -23.88 0.94 7.89
N THR A 351 -25.00 1.46 8.40
CA THR A 351 -25.36 2.87 8.22
C THR A 351 -24.48 3.72 9.13
N ASN A 352 -23.26 4.03 8.70
CA ASN A 352 -22.50 5.14 9.29
C ASN A 352 -23.25 6.44 8.95
N ASN A 353 -24.11 6.88 9.88
CA ASN A 353 -24.92 8.10 9.82
C ASN A 353 -24.06 9.37 9.98
N ASN A 354 -23.10 9.59 9.08
CA ASN A 354 -22.35 10.86 8.98
C ASN A 354 -22.51 11.47 7.58
N SER A 355 -23.75 11.74 7.17
CA SER A 355 -24.03 12.61 6.03
C SER A 355 -25.42 13.26 6.12
N GLU A 356 -25.57 14.22 7.01
CA GLU A 356 -26.41 15.41 6.80
C GLU A 356 -25.40 16.57 6.92
N SER A 357 -25.02 17.35 5.92
CA SER A 357 -25.79 17.98 4.85
C SER A 357 -24.87 18.28 3.67
N ALA A 358 -25.19 17.77 2.48
CA ALA A 358 -24.63 18.29 1.23
C ALA A 358 -25.80 18.87 0.44
N GLU A 359 -26.05 20.17 0.65
CA GLU A 359 -26.93 20.95 -0.22
C GLU A 359 -26.44 20.85 -1.67
N GLU A 360 -27.40 20.57 -2.56
CA GLU A 360 -27.26 20.65 -4.00
C GLU A 360 -26.61 21.98 -4.41
N LYS A 361 -25.37 21.92 -4.89
CA LYS A 361 -24.84 22.94 -5.79
C LYS A 361 -24.75 22.38 -7.19
N ILE A 362 -25.75 22.75 -7.97
CA ILE A 362 -25.81 22.64 -9.43
C ILE A 362 -24.55 23.31 -10.00
N GLY A 363 -23.65 22.51 -10.57
CA GLY A 363 -22.45 23.00 -11.25
C GLY A 363 -22.80 23.68 -12.57
N ALA A 364 -22.52 24.98 -12.66
CA ALA A 364 -22.52 25.72 -13.92
C ALA A 364 -21.29 25.33 -14.77
N PRO A 365 -21.36 25.39 -16.11
CA PRO A 365 -20.27 24.97 -17.00
C PRO A 365 -19.08 25.92 -16.93
N ALA A 366 -17.87 25.35 -16.91
CA ALA A 366 -16.62 26.08 -16.95
C ALA A 366 -16.44 26.79 -18.31
N GLN A 367 -16.26 28.10 -18.29
CA GLN A 367 -15.72 28.86 -19.42
C GLN A 367 -14.19 28.78 -19.38
N GLY A 368 -13.60 28.46 -20.54
CA GLY A 368 -12.16 28.42 -20.74
C GLY A 368 -11.52 29.81 -20.73
N GLN A 369 -10.23 29.82 -20.40
CA GLN A 369 -9.24 30.77 -20.90
C GLN A 369 -8.08 29.96 -21.47
#